data_AF-A0A4Q3CZ46-F1
#
_entry.id   AF-A0A4Q3CZ46-F1
#
_cell.length_a   1.000
_cell.length_b   1.000
_cell.length_c   1.000
_cell.angle_alpha   90.00
_cell.angle_beta   90.00
_cell.angle_gamma   90.00
#
_symmetry.space_group_name_H-M   'P 1'
#
loop_
_entity.id
_entity.type
_entity.pdbx_description
1 polymer ?
#
loop_
_entity_poly.entity_id
_entity_poly.type
_entity_poly.pdbx_seq_one_letter_code
_entity_poly.pdbx_strand_id
1 'polypeptide(L)'
;MLKKINIGLVALVLGFGLTITTSAFKTVNHSSKVDKQWNFRGNSVSEANDETKYSLTLPSPTECGSDTDLPCYIITPESVDTEAKLHTYFMTNYGNNAALIDGDAPERRDAQ
;
A
#
# COMPACT_ATOMS: atom_id res chain seq x y z
N MET A 1 -66.99 5.86 34.02
CA MET A 1 -67.27 6.61 32.78
C MET A 1 -66.00 6.67 31.95
N LEU A 2 -66.03 6.00 30.80
CA LEU A 2 -64.95 5.90 29.81
C LEU A 2 -64.88 7.23 29.03
N LYS A 3 -63.71 7.87 28.93
CA LYS A 3 -63.50 9.00 28.01
C LYS A 3 -62.17 8.87 27.26
N LYS A 4 -62.32 8.31 26.05
CA LYS A 4 -61.69 8.71 24.78
C LYS A 4 -60.17 8.71 24.69
N ILE A 5 -59.69 7.61 24.12
CA ILE A 5 -58.44 7.49 23.36
C ILE A 5 -58.50 8.48 22.18
N ASN A 6 -57.50 9.36 22.06
CA ASN A 6 -57.13 9.99 20.79
C ASN A 6 -55.72 9.53 20.45
N ILE A 7 -55.65 8.52 19.57
CA ILE A 7 -54.46 8.12 18.84
C ILE A 7 -54.29 9.13 17.70
N GLY A 8 -53.14 9.81 17.65
CA GLY A 8 -52.79 10.62 16.50
C GLY A 8 -51.50 11.40 16.67
N LEU A 9 -50.41 10.86 16.10
CA LEU A 9 -49.15 11.54 15.73
C LEU A 9 -48.27 11.98 16.92
N VAL A 10 -47.09 11.41 17.22
CA VAL A 10 -45.81 11.44 16.47
C VAL A 10 -44.92 10.41 17.21
N ALA A 11 -44.51 9.24 16.70
CA ALA A 11 -43.66 8.97 15.54
C ALA A 11 -42.34 9.76 15.51
N LEU A 12 -41.51 9.75 16.58
CA LEU A 12 -40.08 10.07 16.44
C LEU A 12 -39.17 9.68 17.63
N VAL A 13 -39.19 8.45 18.15
CA VAL A 13 -38.02 7.93 18.89
C VAL A 13 -37.82 6.43 18.62
N LEU A 14 -37.85 6.07 17.33
CA LEU A 14 -37.19 4.86 16.84
C LEU A 14 -35.82 5.29 16.32
N GLY A 15 -34.91 5.56 17.25
CA GLY A 15 -33.56 6.02 16.97
C GLY A 15 -32.57 5.25 17.83
N PHE A 16 -32.11 4.11 17.30
CA PHE A 16 -30.76 3.56 17.43
C PHE A 16 -29.85 4.24 18.47
N GLY A 17 -29.21 3.57 19.41
CA GLY A 17 -28.88 2.17 19.51
C GLY A 17 -27.86 2.01 20.63
N LEU A 18 -27.76 0.79 21.13
CA LEU A 18 -26.84 0.35 22.16
C LEU A 18 -25.39 0.70 21.81
N THR A 19 -24.77 1.69 22.46
CA THR A 19 -23.32 1.86 22.42
C THR A 19 -22.71 1.17 23.63
N ILE A 20 -22.64 -0.15 23.57
CA ILE A 20 -21.82 -0.94 24.48
C ILE A 20 -20.38 -0.76 23.99
N THR A 21 -19.64 0.17 24.58
CA THR A 21 -18.22 0.34 24.28
C THR A 21 -17.43 -0.76 24.99
N THR A 22 -17.57 -2.00 24.53
CA THR A 22 -16.58 -3.03 24.86
C THR A 22 -15.32 -2.68 24.08
N SER A 23 -14.41 -1.96 24.73
CA SER A 23 -13.03 -1.79 24.26
C SER A 23 -12.35 -3.15 24.23
N ALA A 24 -12.62 -3.91 23.18
CA ALA A 24 -11.87 -5.09 22.81
C ALA A 24 -10.52 -4.62 22.25
N PHE A 25 -9.63 -4.17 23.13
CA PHE A 25 -8.20 -4.17 22.83
C PHE A 25 -7.75 -5.63 22.82
N LYS A 26 -8.14 -6.35 21.76
CA LYS A 26 -7.32 -7.46 21.28
C LYS A 26 -6.02 -6.79 20.89
N THR A 27 -4.99 -6.94 21.73
CA THR A 27 -3.61 -6.89 21.30
C THR A 27 -3.44 -8.04 20.31
N VAL A 28 -3.91 -7.81 19.09
CA VAL A 28 -3.45 -8.56 17.94
C VAL A 28 -1.96 -8.30 17.95
N ASN A 29 -1.16 -9.36 18.09
CA ASN A 29 0.25 -9.33 17.77
C ASN A 29 0.37 -8.96 16.29
N HIS A 30 0.19 -7.68 15.99
CA HIS A 30 0.52 -7.06 14.73
C HIS A 30 2.04 -6.94 14.78
N SER A 31 2.73 -8.05 14.50
CA SER A 31 3.92 -7.91 13.69
C SER A 31 3.40 -7.26 12.42
N SER A 32 3.40 -5.94 12.41
CA SER A 32 3.07 -5.14 11.24
C SER A 32 3.99 -5.66 10.17
N LYS A 33 3.44 -6.46 9.26
CA LYS A 33 4.13 -7.00 8.10
C LYS A 33 4.51 -5.79 7.26
N VAL A 34 5.67 -5.22 7.55
CA VAL A 34 6.13 -4.00 6.89
C VAL A 34 6.50 -4.40 5.48
N ASP A 35 5.89 -3.70 4.51
CA ASP A 35 6.24 -3.82 3.11
C ASP A 35 7.74 -3.60 2.91
N LYS A 36 8.31 -4.26 1.91
CA LYS A 36 9.72 -4.19 1.58
C LYS A 36 9.98 -3.08 0.57
N GLN A 37 10.97 -2.25 0.88
CA GLN A 37 11.50 -1.26 -0.05
C GLN A 37 12.67 -1.86 -0.81
N TRP A 38 12.48 -2.07 -2.12
CA TRP A 38 13.54 -2.49 -3.02
C TRP A 38 14.12 -1.27 -3.71
N ASN A 39 15.36 -0.94 -3.41
CA ASN A 39 16.04 0.24 -3.94
C ASN A 39 16.59 -0.05 -5.33
N PHE A 40 16.15 0.70 -6.33
CA PHE A 40 16.59 0.57 -7.71
C PHE A 40 17.97 1.20 -7.92
N ARG A 41 18.82 0.49 -8.64
CA ARG A 41 20.22 0.86 -8.92
C ARG A 41 20.57 0.74 -10.40
N GLY A 42 19.58 0.52 -11.26
CA GLY A 42 19.75 0.62 -12.71
C GLY A 42 19.87 2.07 -13.16
N ASN A 43 20.36 2.28 -14.38
CA ASN A 43 20.65 3.59 -14.96
C ASN A 43 19.71 3.93 -16.12
N SER A 44 18.70 3.09 -16.36
CA SER A 44 17.73 3.28 -17.45
C SER A 44 16.36 2.71 -17.09
N VAL A 45 15.29 3.27 -17.66
CA VAL A 45 13.93 2.73 -17.50
C VAL A 45 13.86 1.30 -17.99
N SER A 46 14.57 0.94 -19.07
CA SER A 46 14.62 -0.43 -19.60
C SER A 46 15.16 -1.46 -18.61
N GLU A 47 15.89 -1.03 -17.58
CA GLU A 47 16.40 -1.91 -16.52
C GLU A 47 15.39 -2.05 -15.35
N ALA A 48 14.28 -1.30 -15.34
CA ALA A 48 13.33 -1.32 -14.23
C ALA A 48 12.64 -2.69 -14.04
N ASN A 49 12.61 -3.55 -15.07
CA ASN A 49 12.10 -4.91 -14.96
C ASN A 49 13.19 -5.97 -14.69
N ASP A 50 14.45 -5.56 -14.54
CA ASP A 50 15.56 -6.44 -14.17
C ASP A 50 15.69 -6.47 -12.65
N GLU A 51 15.25 -7.56 -12.02
CA GLU A 51 15.30 -7.74 -10.56
C GLU A 51 16.71 -7.61 -9.98
N THR A 52 17.77 -7.89 -10.77
CA THR A 52 19.16 -7.78 -10.31
C THR A 52 19.62 -6.34 -10.10
N LYS A 53 18.82 -5.37 -10.57
CA LYS A 53 19.04 -3.94 -10.39
C LYS A 53 18.43 -3.41 -9.11
N TYR A 54 17.83 -4.26 -8.27
CA TYR A 54 17.22 -3.87 -7.02
C TYR A 54 17.96 -4.44 -5.81
N SER A 55 17.90 -3.73 -4.69
CA SER A 55 18.50 -4.19 -3.43
C SER A 55 17.67 -3.82 -2.22
N LEU A 56 17.50 -4.78 -1.30
CA LEU A 56 16.89 -4.55 0.02
C LEU A 56 17.89 -4.02 1.06
N THR A 57 19.19 -4.18 0.82
CA THR A 57 20.24 -3.92 1.83
C THR A 57 21.03 -2.66 1.54
N LEU A 58 21.17 -2.30 0.26
CA LEU A 58 21.80 -1.07 -0.15
C LEU A 58 20.78 0.07 -0.03
N PRO A 59 21.19 1.26 0.44
CA PRO A 59 20.26 2.38 0.58
C PRO A 59 19.72 2.83 -0.78
N SER A 60 18.59 3.54 -0.76
CA SER A 60 18.11 4.27 -1.93
C SER A 60 19.18 5.26 -2.41
N PRO A 61 19.22 5.56 -3.72
CA PRO A 61 20.06 6.63 -4.24
C PRO A 61 19.83 7.96 -3.49
N THR A 62 20.86 8.79 -3.35
CA THR A 62 20.79 10.04 -2.56
C THR A 62 19.90 11.11 -3.20
N GLU A 63 19.63 11.00 -4.51
CA GLU A 63 18.95 12.01 -5.32
C GLU A 63 17.47 11.66 -5.58
N CYS A 64 16.85 10.91 -4.65
CA CYS A 64 15.42 10.62 -4.73
C CYS A 64 14.60 11.87 -4.42
N GLY A 65 13.58 12.14 -5.26
CA GLY A 65 12.70 13.29 -5.15
C GLY A 65 12.83 14.32 -6.29
N SER A 66 13.46 13.96 -7.41
CA SER A 66 13.43 14.76 -8.63
C SER A 66 12.26 14.36 -9.56
N ASP A 67 11.77 15.30 -10.36
CA ASP A 67 10.66 15.11 -11.32
C ASP A 67 11.10 14.37 -12.61
N THR A 68 12.01 13.40 -12.50
CA THR A 68 12.69 12.77 -13.66
C THR A 68 12.43 11.27 -13.76
N ASP A 69 13.01 10.63 -14.78
CA ASP A 69 12.45 9.41 -15.37
C ASP A 69 12.84 8.07 -14.72
N LEU A 70 13.73 8.00 -13.72
CA LEU A 70 14.13 6.69 -13.15
C LEU A 70 13.51 6.41 -11.79
N PRO A 71 13.18 5.13 -11.48
CA PRO A 71 12.63 4.79 -10.19
C PRO A 71 13.72 4.86 -9.11
N CYS A 72 13.37 5.31 -7.92
CA CYS A 72 14.28 5.24 -6.77
C CYS A 72 14.14 3.93 -6.01
N TYR A 73 12.90 3.56 -5.78
CA TYR A 73 12.55 2.31 -5.14
C TYR A 73 11.14 1.92 -5.55
N ILE A 74 10.82 0.67 -5.24
CA ILE A 74 9.46 0.14 -5.31
C ILE A 74 9.12 -0.46 -3.95
N ILE A 75 7.84 -0.44 -3.62
CA ILE A 75 7.32 -1.04 -2.40
C ILE A 75 6.61 -2.33 -2.76
N THR A 76 6.99 -3.43 -2.12
CA THR A 76 6.41 -4.75 -2.35
C THR A 76 5.92 -5.37 -1.04
N PRO A 77 4.97 -6.32 -1.08
CA PRO A 77 4.56 -7.01 0.13
C PRO A 77 5.74 -7.66 0.86
N GLU A 78 5.67 -7.78 2.19
CA GLU A 78 6.73 -8.37 3.03
C GLU A 78 7.29 -9.70 2.49
N SER A 79 6.43 -10.53 1.88
CA SER A 79 6.81 -11.83 1.33
C SER A 79 7.80 -11.78 0.17
N VAL A 80 7.94 -10.63 -0.50
CA VAL A 80 8.83 -10.40 -1.64
C VAL A 80 10.21 -9.98 -1.12
N ASP A 81 10.94 -10.95 -0.58
CA ASP A 81 12.22 -10.76 0.13
C ASP A 81 13.44 -11.34 -0.62
N THR A 82 13.26 -11.85 -1.84
CA THR A 82 14.33 -12.32 -2.71
C THR A 82 14.12 -11.84 -4.15
N GLU A 83 15.21 -11.78 -4.93
CA GLU A 83 15.15 -11.40 -6.35
C GLU A 83 14.19 -12.29 -7.15
N ALA A 84 14.19 -13.60 -6.92
CA ALA A 84 13.27 -14.52 -7.61
C ALA A 84 11.78 -14.22 -7.30
N LYS A 85 11.48 -13.83 -6.06
CA LYS A 85 10.12 -13.41 -5.69
C LYS A 85 9.78 -12.03 -6.24
N LEU A 86 10.77 -11.14 -6.34
CA LEU A 86 10.61 -9.83 -6.98
C LEU A 86 10.30 -9.98 -8.47
N HIS A 87 11.04 -10.85 -9.17
CA HIS A 87 10.75 -11.19 -10.56
C HIS A 87 9.32 -11.72 -10.71
N THR A 88 8.90 -12.65 -9.84
CA THR A 88 7.52 -13.16 -9.85
C THR A 88 6.49 -12.06 -9.62
N TYR A 89 6.79 -11.12 -8.71
CA TYR A 89 5.97 -9.94 -8.46
C TYR A 89 5.88 -9.05 -9.70
N PHE A 90 6.98 -8.84 -10.43
CA PHE A 90 7.01 -8.09 -11.68
C PHE A 90 6.20 -8.71 -12.80
N MET A 91 6.35 -10.01 -13.00
CA MET A 91 5.57 -10.79 -13.96
C MET A 91 4.07 -10.71 -13.66
N THR A 92 3.69 -10.80 -12.39
CA THR A 92 2.28 -10.88 -11.97
C THR A 92 1.57 -9.54 -12.03
N ASN A 93 2.19 -8.47 -11.56
CA ASN A 93 1.53 -7.17 -11.37
C ASN A 93 1.73 -6.22 -12.56
N TYR A 94 2.84 -6.36 -13.29
CA TYR A 94 3.19 -5.44 -14.38
C TYR A 94 3.46 -6.16 -15.71
N GLY A 95 3.29 -7.48 -15.78
CA GLY A 95 3.58 -8.26 -16.99
C GLY A 95 5.06 -8.16 -17.41
N ASN A 96 5.95 -7.93 -16.45
CA ASN A 96 7.38 -7.66 -16.67
C ASN A 96 7.69 -6.46 -17.56
N ASN A 97 6.81 -5.46 -17.56
CA ASN A 97 6.96 -4.25 -18.35
C ASN A 97 7.70 -3.17 -17.54
N ALA A 98 8.90 -2.84 -18.00
CA ALA A 98 9.76 -1.82 -17.42
C ALA A 98 9.05 -0.47 -17.20
N ALA A 99 8.27 0.01 -18.18
CA ALA A 99 7.60 1.30 -18.07
C ALA A 99 6.45 1.30 -17.04
N LEU A 100 5.78 0.16 -16.84
CA LEU A 100 4.74 0.04 -15.82
C LEU A 100 5.34 -0.02 -14.41
N ILE A 101 6.47 -0.72 -14.25
CA ILE A 101 7.20 -0.79 -12.97
C ILE A 101 7.75 0.59 -12.61
N ASP A 102 8.37 1.27 -13.58
CA ASP A 102 8.87 2.62 -13.43
C ASP A 102 7.75 3.63 -13.11
N GLY A 103 6.58 3.51 -13.75
CA GLY A 103 5.42 4.36 -13.49
C GLY A 103 4.78 4.18 -12.10
N ASP A 104 5.03 3.05 -11.44
CA ASP A 104 4.51 2.73 -10.10
C ASP A 104 5.48 3.10 -8.97
N ALA A 105 6.67 3.59 -9.31
CA ALA A 105 7.68 3.97 -8.32
C ALA A 105 7.21 5.20 -7.51
N PRO A 106 7.20 5.14 -6.16
CA PRO A 106 6.72 6.25 -5.33
C PRO A 106 7.61 7.49 -5.38
N GLU A 107 8.91 7.29 -5.62
CA GLU A 107 9.91 8.34 -5.77
C GLU A 107 10.79 8.07 -6.96
N ARG A 108 11.33 9.16 -7.54
CA ARG A 108 12.11 9.14 -8.77
C ARG A 108 13.44 9.88 -8.62
N ARG A 109 14.39 9.57 -9.51
CA ARG A 109 15.72 10.19 -9.59
C ARG A 109 16.15 10.46 -11.03
N ASP A 110 17.15 11.34 -11.14
CA ASP A 110 17.79 11.66 -12.41
C ASP A 110 18.58 10.46 -12.95
N ALA A 111 18.62 10.34 -14.27
CA ALA A 111 19.56 9.44 -14.94
C ALA A 111 20.99 9.95 -14.70
N GLN A 112 21.85 9.05 -14.23
CA GLN A 112 23.26 9.33 -13.95
C GLN A 112 24.14 9.23 -15.19
#